data_AF-A0A6M1Z2F9-F1
#
_entry.id   AF-A0A6M1Z2F9-F1
#
_cell.length_a   1.000
_cell.length_b   1.000
_cell.length_c   1.000
_cell.angle_alpha   90.00
_cell.angle_beta   90.00
_cell.angle_gamma   90.00
#
_symmetry.space_group_name_H-M   'P 1'
#
loop_
_entity.id
_entity.type
_entity.pdbx_description
1 polymer ?
#
loop_
_entity_poly.entity_id
_entity_poly.type
_entity_poly.pdbx_seq_one_letter_code
_entity_poly.pdbx_strand_id
1 'polypeptide(L)'
;MKSKLNLFALFLIILNFLSTDKLLALVENAKNPQITISDDGVKTYIVWTRSDGIKDVIQMSASQFYGSSFSDPQSISNNVTVYKELRRKKDDF
;
A
#
# COMPACT_ATOMS: atom_id res chain seq x y z
N MET A 1 -3.57 41.01 15.91
CA MET A 1 -2.38 40.27 16.42
C MET A 1 -2.40 38.88 15.78
N LYS A 2 -1.62 38.63 14.71
CA LYS A 2 -1.61 37.31 14.06
C LYS A 2 -0.67 36.39 14.86
N SER A 3 -1.22 35.42 15.57
CA SER A 3 -0.42 34.39 16.23
C SER A 3 0.38 33.64 15.17
N LYS A 4 1.72 33.69 15.26
CA LYS A 4 2.60 32.86 14.43
C LYS A 4 2.52 31.44 14.97
N LEU A 5 1.81 30.57 14.26
CA LEU A 5 1.85 29.14 14.54
C LEU A 5 3.28 28.65 14.25
N ASN A 6 3.95 28.09 15.26
CA ASN A 6 5.31 27.59 15.14
C ASN A 6 5.32 26.34 14.24
N LEU A 7 6.20 26.30 13.24
CA LEU A 7 6.37 25.16 12.34
C LEU A 7 6.69 23.87 13.12
N PHE A 8 7.37 23.97 14.25
CA PHE A 8 7.62 22.86 15.17
C PHE A 8 6.34 22.37 15.87
N ALA A 9 5.43 23.27 16.21
CA ALA A 9 4.12 22.90 16.73
C ALA A 9 3.27 22.22 15.65
N LEU A 10 3.36 22.67 14.39
CA LEU A 10 2.71 22.01 13.26
C LEU A 10 3.30 20.61 13.00
N PHE A 11 4.62 20.46 13.08
CA PHE A 11 5.32 19.18 12.96
C PHE A 11 4.93 18.18 14.07
N LEU A 12 4.85 18.65 15.31
CA LEU A 12 4.36 17.84 16.44
C LEU A 12 2.88 17.47 16.32
N ILE A 13 2.04 18.36 15.78
CA ILE A 13 0.62 18.06 15.53
C ILE A 13 0.50 16.96 14.46
N ILE A 14 1.25 17.05 13.35
CA ILE A 14 1.25 16.03 12.28
C ILE A 14 1.69 14.66 12.82
N LEU A 15 2.68 14.61 13.71
CA LEU A 15 3.16 13.36 14.31
C LEU A 15 2.13 12.70 15.23
N ASN A 16 1.27 13.48 15.90
CA ASN A 16 0.22 12.96 16.78
C ASN A 16 -1.02 12.43 16.03
N PHE A 17 -1.23 12.84 14.77
CA PHE A 17 -2.37 12.38 13.97
C PHE A 17 -2.14 11.05 13.25
N LEU A 18 -0.89 10.60 13.19
CA LEU A 18 -0.53 9.29 12.66
C LEU A 18 -0.43 8.34 13.85
N SER A 19 -1.36 7.38 13.96
CA SER A 19 -1.20 6.30 14.95
C SER A 19 0.19 5.68 14.79
N THR A 20 0.82 5.30 15.90
CA THR A 20 2.17 4.71 15.92
C THR A 20 2.26 3.51 14.96
N ASP A 21 1.16 2.78 14.80
CA ASP A 21 1.01 1.65 13.87
C ASP A 21 1.09 2.08 12.39
N LYS A 22 0.53 3.26 12.04
CA LYS A 22 0.66 3.85 10.70
C LYS A 22 2.09 4.32 10.41
N LEU A 23 2.77 4.83 11.44
CA LEU A 23 4.17 5.25 11.35
C LEU A 23 5.13 4.06 11.22
N LEU A 24 4.89 2.97 11.94
CA LEU A 24 5.69 1.74 11.83
C LEU A 24 5.45 1.00 10.51
N ALA A 25 4.19 0.95 10.05
CA ALA A 25 3.86 0.40 8.75
C ALA A 25 4.55 1.12 7.58
N LEU A 26 4.99 2.38 7.75
CA LEU A 26 5.79 3.13 6.78
C LEU A 26 7.29 2.72 6.75
N VAL A 27 7.81 2.16 7.85
CA VAL A 27 9.24 1.87 8.04
C VAL A 27 9.60 0.40 7.76
N GLU A 28 8.62 -0.46 7.52
CA GLU A 28 8.87 -1.86 7.22
C GLU A 28 9.51 -2.12 5.85
N ASN A 29 10.50 -3.01 5.83
CA ASN A 29 11.26 -3.36 4.63
C ASN A 29 10.46 -4.27 3.70
N ALA A 30 10.52 -3.98 2.41
CA ALA A 30 10.05 -4.89 1.36
C ALA A 30 10.98 -6.11 1.24
N LYS A 31 10.41 -7.28 0.93
CA LYS A 31 11.10 -8.55 0.73
C LYS A 31 10.70 -9.15 -0.61
N ASN A 32 11.66 -9.81 -1.27
CA ASN A 32 11.45 -10.63 -2.48
C ASN A 32 10.66 -9.91 -3.59
N PRO A 33 11.10 -8.73 -4.08
CA PRO A 33 10.40 -8.05 -5.16
C PRO A 33 10.47 -8.85 -6.46
N GLN A 34 9.39 -8.85 -7.22
CA GLN A 34 9.31 -9.33 -8.59
C GLN A 34 8.74 -8.22 -9.48
N ILE A 35 9.25 -8.15 -10.71
CA ILE A 35 8.84 -7.17 -11.71
C ILE A 35 8.47 -7.87 -13.00
N THR A 36 7.42 -7.39 -13.66
CA THR A 36 7.06 -7.78 -15.02
C THR A 36 6.58 -6.57 -15.80
N ILE A 37 6.66 -6.67 -17.12
CA ILE A 37 6.28 -5.61 -18.06
C ILE A 37 5.35 -6.24 -19.09
N SER A 38 4.32 -5.51 -19.52
CA SER A 38 3.46 -5.94 -20.63
C SER A 38 4.25 -6.08 -21.93
N ASP A 39 3.72 -6.87 -22.86
CA ASP A 39 4.37 -7.14 -24.15
C ASP A 39 4.62 -5.87 -24.98
N ASP A 40 3.76 -4.86 -24.84
CA ASP A 40 3.89 -3.54 -25.48
C ASP A 40 4.90 -2.61 -24.77
N GLY A 41 5.46 -3.02 -23.63
CA GLY A 41 6.40 -2.25 -22.83
C GLY A 41 5.77 -1.11 -22.00
N VAL A 42 4.46 -0.87 -22.12
CA VAL A 42 3.79 0.32 -21.58
C VAL A 42 3.51 0.19 -20.08
N LYS A 43 3.12 -1.01 -19.64
CA LYS A 43 2.70 -1.27 -18.25
C LYS A 43 3.78 -2.04 -17.52
N THR A 44 4.10 -1.58 -16.33
CA THR A 44 5.06 -2.25 -15.44
C THR A 44 4.37 -2.60 -14.14
N TYR A 45 4.51 -3.83 -13.69
CA TYR A 45 3.95 -4.32 -12.43
C TYR A 45 5.07 -4.75 -11.50
N ILE A 46 4.99 -4.32 -10.25
CA ILE A 46 5.92 -4.74 -9.20
C ILE A 46 5.09 -5.36 -8.09
N VAL A 47 5.50 -6.54 -7.64
CA VAL A 47 4.92 -7.22 -6.48
C VAL A 47 6.02 -7.52 -5.47
N TRP A 48 5.70 -7.41 -4.18
CA TRP A 48 6.64 -7.68 -3.11
C TRP A 48 5.91 -8.14 -1.86
N THR A 49 6.66 -8.76 -0.94
CA THR A 49 6.17 -9.09 0.39
C THR A 49 6.54 -7.96 1.36
N ARG A 50 5.63 -7.54 2.23
CA ARG A 50 5.86 -6.55 3.31
C ARG A 50 5.02 -6.96 4.51
N SER A 51 5.45 -6.74 5.75
CA SER A 51 4.54 -6.90 6.88
C SER A 51 3.61 -5.69 7.02
N ASP A 52 2.34 -5.95 7.33
CA ASP A 52 1.32 -4.94 7.65
C ASP A 52 1.28 -4.59 9.14
N GLY A 53 2.31 -5.01 9.90
CA GLY A 53 2.39 -4.89 11.36
C GLY A 53 1.80 -6.08 12.11
N ILE A 54 1.11 -7.00 11.42
CA ILE A 54 0.52 -8.21 12.00
C ILE A 54 1.05 -9.47 11.29
N LYS A 55 1.13 -9.42 9.96
CA LYS A 55 1.58 -10.54 9.13
C LYS A 55 2.24 -10.05 7.85
N ASP A 56 2.99 -10.94 7.20
CA ASP A 56 3.48 -10.69 5.85
C ASP A 56 2.29 -10.70 4.85
N VAL A 57 2.24 -9.66 4.02
CA VAL A 57 1.25 -9.47 2.95
C VAL A 57 1.95 -9.27 1.61
N ILE A 58 1.33 -9.76 0.54
CA ILE A 58 1.70 -9.43 -0.84
C ILE A 58 1.10 -8.06 -1.19
N GLN A 59 1.97 -7.14 -1.58
CA GLN A 59 1.63 -5.82 -2.12
C GLN A 59 1.94 -5.75 -3.62
N MET A 60 1.24 -4.85 -4.30
CA MET A 60 1.43 -4.55 -5.71
C MET A 60 1.43 -3.03 -5.94
N SER A 61 2.24 -2.58 -6.88
CA SER A 61 2.12 -1.27 -7.52
C SER A 61 2.32 -1.41 -9.03
N ALA A 62 1.71 -0.50 -9.79
CA ALA A 62 1.75 -0.53 -11.25
C ALA A 62 2.05 0.83 -11.84
N SER A 63 2.80 0.84 -12.95
CA SER A 63 2.94 1.96 -13.86
C SER A 63 2.10 1.72 -15.11
N GLN A 64 1.45 2.78 -15.61
CA GLN A 64 0.73 2.75 -16.88
C GLN A 64 1.50 3.41 -18.03
N PHE A 65 2.69 3.96 -17.75
CA PHE A 65 3.44 4.76 -18.72
C PHE A 65 4.94 4.53 -18.56
N TYR A 66 5.42 3.38 -19.03
CA TYR A 66 6.85 3.04 -19.15
C TYR A 66 7.65 3.23 -17.84
N GLY A 67 7.03 2.99 -16.68
CA GLY A 67 7.68 3.17 -15.38
C GLY A 67 7.86 4.62 -14.92
N SER A 68 7.29 5.61 -15.62
CA SER A 68 7.43 7.03 -15.25
C SER A 68 6.81 7.40 -13.90
N SER A 69 5.72 6.74 -13.54
CA SER A 69 5.07 6.85 -12.23
C SER A 69 4.41 5.55 -11.84
N PHE A 70 4.25 5.34 -10.53
CA PHE A 70 3.68 4.13 -9.95
C PHE A 70 2.49 4.49 -9.06
N SER A 71 1.48 3.63 -9.05
CA SER A 71 0.34 3.75 -8.15
C SER A 71 0.77 3.58 -6.69
N ASP A 72 -0.06 4.04 -5.76
CA ASP A 72 0.12 3.67 -4.35
C ASP A 72 0.11 2.14 -4.19
N PRO A 73 0.95 1.59 -3.28
CA PRO A 73 0.93 0.16 -2.99
C PRO A 73 -0.44 -0.33 -2.51
N GLN A 74 -0.91 -1.43 -3.09
CA GLN A 74 -2.14 -2.10 -2.68
C GLN A 74 -1.86 -3.52 -2.20
N SER A 75 -2.43 -3.90 -1.05
CA SER A 75 -2.33 -5.28 -0.55
C SER A 75 -3.31 -6.19 -1.30
N ILE A 76 -2.78 -7.13 -2.08
CA ILE A 76 -3.59 -8.06 -2.91
C ILE A 76 -3.87 -9.40 -2.23
N SER A 77 -3.14 -9.71 -1.15
CA SER A 77 -3.30 -10.94 -0.36
C SER A 77 -4.36 -10.84 0.76
N ASN A 78 -4.80 -9.62 1.11
CA ASN A 78 -5.77 -9.37 2.18
C ASN A 78 -7.22 -9.26 1.69
N ASN A 79 -7.52 -9.78 0.50
CA ASN A 79 -8.79 -9.51 -0.19
C ASN A 79 -9.96 -10.35 0.36
N VAL A 80 -10.42 -10.02 1.58
CA VAL A 80 -11.57 -10.64 2.26
C VAL A 80 -12.84 -10.56 1.42
N THR A 81 -12.97 -9.54 0.56
CA THR A 81 -14.14 -9.33 -0.30
C THR A 81 -14.29 -10.41 -1.36
N VAL A 82 -13.20 -10.84 -2.00
CA VAL A 82 -13.23 -11.91 -3.02
C VAL A 82 -13.62 -13.26 -2.39
N TYR A 83 -13.08 -13.57 -1.20
CA TYR A 83 -13.45 -14.79 -0.48
C TYR A 83 -14.94 -14.83 -0.09
N LYS A 84 -15.51 -13.68 0.30
CA LYS A 84 -16.94 -13.60 0.65
C LYS A 84 -17.86 -13.80 -0.55
N GLU A 85 -17.52 -13.25 -1.72
CA GLU A 85 -18.32 -13.45 -2.94
C GLU A 85 -18.26 -14.89 -3.46
N LEU A 86 -17.08 -15.51 -3.42
CA LEU A 86 -16.91 -16.91 -3.82
C LEU A 86 -17.68 -17.86 -2.90
N ARG A 87 -17.68 -17.60 -1.58
CA ARG A 87 -18.47 -18.38 -0.63
C ARG A 87 -19.97 -18.20 -0.88
N ARG A 88 -20.44 -16.97 -1.07
CA ARG A 88 -21.85 -16.70 -1.36
C ARG A 88 -22.35 -17.45 -2.60
N LYS A 89 -21.55 -17.49 -3.67
CA LYS A 89 -21.90 -18.23 -4.91
C LYS A 89 -21.88 -19.75 -4.75
N LYS A 90 -21.12 -20.29 -3.78
CA LYS A 90 -21.07 -21.73 -3.51
C LYS A 90 -22.33 -22.22 -2.81
N ASP A 91 -22.94 -21.36 -1.99
CA ASP A 91 -24.15 -21.67 -1.23
C ASP A 91 -25.43 -21.46 -2.08
N ASP A 92 -25.30 -20.97 -3.32
CA ASP A 92 -26.38 -20.75 -4.30
C ASP A 92 -26.55 -21.94 -5.29
N PHE A 93 -25.85 -23.06 -5.09
CA PHE A 93 -25.98 -24.32 -5.86
C PHE A 93 -26.35 -25.50 -4.95
#